data_AF-A0A552EB78-F1
#
_entry.id   AF-A0A552EB78-F1
#
_cell.length_a   1.000
_cell.length_b   1.000
_cell.length_c   1.000
_cell.angle_alpha   90.00
_cell.angle_beta   90.00
_cell.angle_gamma   90.00
#
_symmetry.space_group_name_H-M   'P 1'
#
loop_
_entity.id
_entity.type
_entity.pdbx_description
1 polymer ?
#
loop_
_entity_poly.entity_id
_entity_poly.type
_entity_poly.pdbx_seq_one_letter_code
_entity_poly.pdbx_strand_id
1 'polypeptide(L)'
;MILSKIPLLGDTDVPLISTNLSPSKEETENKRPRRRRGEGSGYLITTHANQRKYKQKYPQIFYQVEFGKRKRSIYLPPEKVDRIRQLDRMGRPINGILEAIDSPKAREVLAEYREFLKNK
;
A
#
# COMPACT_ATOMS: atom_id res chain seq x y z
N MET A 1 7.19 -51.53 -55.42
CA MET A 1 6.99 -50.52 -54.37
C MET A 1 6.07 -51.13 -53.33
N ILE A 2 6.61 -51.48 -52.16
CA ILE A 2 5.89 -52.19 -51.11
C ILE A 2 5.93 -51.27 -49.90
N LEU A 3 4.78 -50.78 -49.44
CA LEU A 3 4.69 -50.14 -48.14
C LEU A 3 3.58 -50.84 -47.35
N SER A 4 4.04 -51.39 -46.25
CA SER A 4 3.44 -52.33 -45.33
C SER A 4 2.31 -51.74 -44.51
N LYS A 5 1.30 -52.57 -44.32
CA LYS A 5 0.19 -52.43 -43.37
C LYS A 5 0.74 -52.56 -41.93
N ILE A 6 0.41 -51.62 -41.04
CA ILE A 6 0.78 -51.68 -39.61
C ILE A 6 -0.53 -51.69 -38.79
N PRO A 7 -0.65 -52.55 -37.76
CA PRO A 7 -1.90 -52.86 -37.08
C PRO A 7 -2.36 -51.82 -36.06
N LEU A 8 -3.64 -51.91 -35.70
CA LEU A 8 -4.28 -51.24 -34.56
C LEU A 8 -4.14 -52.06 -33.28
N LEU A 9 -4.28 -51.35 -32.15
CA LEU A 9 -4.68 -51.80 -30.80
C LEU A 9 -3.56 -52.16 -29.81
N GLY A 10 -3.49 -51.42 -28.69
CA GLY A 10 -2.93 -51.87 -27.41
C GLY A 10 -1.75 -51.06 -26.85
N ASP A 11 -2.04 -50.29 -25.81
CA ASP A 11 -1.18 -50.00 -24.65
C ASP A 11 0.01 -49.03 -24.79
N THR A 12 -0.21 -47.81 -24.30
CA THR A 12 0.81 -47.17 -23.46
C THR A 12 0.13 -46.33 -22.39
N ASP A 13 0.21 -46.82 -21.15
CA ASP A 13 -0.17 -46.10 -19.94
C ASP A 13 0.56 -44.77 -19.88
N VAL A 14 -0.17 -43.67 -20.01
CA VAL A 14 0.34 -42.35 -19.61
C VAL A 14 -0.50 -41.91 -18.42
N PRO A 15 0.09 -41.78 -17.21
CA PRO A 15 -0.65 -41.50 -16.02
C PRO A 15 -1.40 -40.19 -16.17
N LEU A 16 -2.61 -40.17 -15.61
CA LEU A 16 -3.38 -38.98 -15.30
C LEU A 16 -2.53 -38.12 -14.35
N ILE A 17 -1.58 -37.37 -14.91
CA ILE A 17 -0.94 -36.28 -14.19
C ILE A 17 -2.05 -35.24 -14.11
N SER A 18 -2.84 -35.36 -13.05
CA SER A 18 -3.34 -34.20 -12.34
C SER A 18 -2.12 -33.32 -12.15
N THR A 19 -1.93 -32.40 -13.10
CA THR A 19 -1.04 -31.27 -12.90
C THR A 19 -1.72 -30.55 -11.76
N ASN A 20 -1.32 -30.91 -10.54
CA ASN A 20 -1.37 -30.07 -9.39
C ASN A 20 -0.99 -28.71 -9.94
N LEU A 21 -2.00 -27.86 -10.12
CA LEU A 21 -1.77 -26.45 -10.31
C LEU A 21 -0.94 -26.13 -9.09
N SER A 22 0.38 -26.03 -9.30
CA SER A 22 1.23 -25.33 -8.38
C SER A 22 0.43 -24.08 -8.07
N PRO A 23 0.20 -23.70 -6.80
CA PRO A 23 -0.41 -22.43 -6.54
C PRO A 23 0.48 -21.46 -7.31
N SER A 24 -0.07 -20.93 -8.41
CA SER A 24 0.56 -19.87 -9.13
C SER A 24 0.90 -18.93 -8.00
N LYS A 25 2.18 -18.63 -7.86
CA LYS A 25 2.63 -17.46 -7.11
C LYS A 25 2.12 -16.27 -7.91
N GLU A 26 0.80 -16.17 -8.02
CA GLU A 26 0.05 -15.01 -8.37
C GLU A 26 0.49 -14.02 -7.33
N GLU A 27 1.15 -13.00 -7.86
CA GLU A 27 1.88 -11.95 -7.18
C GLU A 27 1.62 -11.95 -5.69
N THR A 28 2.68 -12.15 -4.90
CA THR A 28 2.66 -11.63 -3.55
C THR A 28 2.41 -10.15 -3.71
N GLU A 29 1.14 -9.72 -3.74
CA GLU A 29 0.74 -8.34 -3.62
C GLU A 29 1.61 -7.86 -2.48
N ASN A 30 2.49 -6.89 -2.74
CA ASN A 30 3.41 -6.39 -1.73
C ASN A 30 2.53 -5.72 -0.67
N LYS A 31 1.98 -6.53 0.24
CA LYS A 31 1.03 -6.13 1.25
C LYS A 31 1.80 -5.18 2.13
N ARG A 32 1.30 -3.93 2.21
CA ARG A 32 1.96 -2.90 3.00
C ARG A 32 2.21 -3.48 4.39
N PRO A 33 3.45 -3.42 4.90
CA PRO A 33 3.78 -3.91 6.23
C PRO A 33 2.82 -3.31 7.26
N ARG A 34 2.20 -4.18 8.06
CA ARG A 34 1.20 -3.79 9.04
C ARG A 34 1.91 -3.13 10.24
N ARG A 35 1.53 -1.89 10.57
CA ARG A 35 2.02 -1.19 11.76
C ARG A 35 1.59 -1.93 13.05
N ARG A 36 2.36 -1.73 14.13
CA ARG A 36 2.09 -2.40 15.43
C ARG A 36 0.71 -2.01 15.95
N ARG A 37 0.04 -2.96 16.62
CA ARG A 37 -1.32 -2.74 17.13
C ARG A 37 -1.34 -1.62 18.19
N GLY A 38 -2.31 -0.72 18.05
CA GLY A 38 -2.57 0.36 19.00
C GLY A 38 -1.62 1.55 18.94
N GLU A 39 -0.73 1.63 17.95
CA GLU A 39 0.04 2.86 17.67
C GLU A 39 -0.80 3.88 16.88
N GLY A 40 -1.94 3.47 16.32
CA GLY A 40 -2.72 4.29 15.40
C GLY A 40 -2.49 3.89 13.94
N SER A 41 -3.17 4.60 13.04
CA SER A 41 -3.12 4.36 11.60
C SER A 41 -2.68 5.65 10.89
N GLY A 42 -2.14 5.51 9.69
CA GLY A 42 -1.83 6.68 8.87
C GLY A 42 -1.75 6.31 7.41
N TYR A 43 -2.29 7.18 6.54
CA TYR A 43 -2.45 6.91 5.12
C TYR A 43 -2.55 8.20 4.31
N LEU A 44 -2.18 8.15 3.03
CA LEU A 44 -2.35 9.29 2.12
C LEU A 44 -3.79 9.35 1.60
N ILE A 45 -4.35 10.55 1.54
CA ILE A 45 -5.61 10.86 0.87
C ILE A 45 -5.39 11.93 -0.19
N THR A 46 -6.13 11.86 -1.29
CA THR A 46 -6.14 12.91 -2.32
C THR A 46 -7.52 13.54 -2.36
N THR A 47 -7.57 14.86 -2.19
CA THR A 47 -8.80 15.65 -2.27
C THR A 47 -8.68 16.66 -3.41
N HIS A 48 -9.76 16.95 -4.10
CA HIS A 48 -9.78 17.94 -5.17
C HIS A 48 -10.37 19.24 -4.62
N ALA A 49 -9.56 20.29 -4.54
CA ALA A 49 -10.07 21.59 -4.11
C ALA A 49 -10.94 22.18 -5.23
N ASN A 50 -12.21 22.46 -4.94
CA ASN A 50 -13.09 23.16 -5.87
C ASN A 50 -12.78 24.66 -5.83
N GLN A 51 -11.89 25.12 -6.71
CA GLN A 51 -11.79 26.57 -6.96
C GLN A 51 -13.04 27.00 -7.73
N ARG A 52 -14.02 27.59 -7.03
CA ARG A 52 -15.26 28.13 -7.63
C ARG A 52 -15.01 29.21 -8.71
N LYS A 53 -13.78 29.73 -8.83
CA LYS A 53 -13.42 30.85 -9.71
C LYS A 53 -12.64 30.46 -10.97
N TYR A 54 -11.91 29.36 -10.95
CA TYR A 54 -11.11 28.86 -12.07
C TYR A 54 -11.37 27.36 -12.20
N LYS A 55 -11.82 26.89 -13.37
CA LYS A 55 -12.26 25.50 -13.62
C LYS A 55 -11.18 24.42 -13.41
N GLN A 56 -9.98 24.78 -12.98
CA GLN A 56 -8.89 23.84 -12.74
C GLN A 56 -8.93 23.28 -11.32
N LYS A 57 -9.07 21.96 -11.24
CA LYS A 57 -9.01 21.21 -9.98
C LYS A 57 -7.56 20.81 -9.73
N TYR A 58 -6.94 21.42 -8.74
CA TYR A 58 -5.62 20.99 -8.29
C TYR A 58 -5.78 19.85 -7.28
N PRO A 59 -5.15 18.69 -7.50
CA PRO A 59 -5.16 17.62 -6.52
C PRO A 59 -4.34 18.07 -5.30
N GLN A 60 -4.98 18.04 -4.13
CA GLN A 60 -4.32 18.26 -2.86
C GLN A 60 -4.15 16.93 -2.16
N ILE A 61 -2.91 16.62 -1.80
CA ILE A 61 -2.59 15.37 -1.13
C ILE A 61 -2.38 15.68 0.35
N PHE A 62 -3.00 14.88 1.21
CA PHE A 62 -2.86 14.97 2.64
C PHE A 62 -2.38 13.64 3.22
N TYR A 63 -1.58 13.72 4.27
CA TYR A 63 -1.31 12.58 5.14
C TYR A 63 -2.29 12.61 6.30
N GLN A 64 -3.12 11.58 6.40
CA GLN A 64 -4.10 11.42 7.46
C GLN A 64 -3.54 10.48 8.52
N VAL A 65 -3.64 10.87 9.79
CA VAL A 65 -3.19 10.07 10.93
C VAL A 65 -4.32 9.94 11.94
N GLU A 66 -4.53 8.73 12.45
CA GLU A 66 -5.53 8.42 13.45
C GLU A 66 -4.88 7.77 14.67
N PHE A 67 -5.06 8.36 15.85
CA PHE A 67 -4.56 7.84 17.13
C PHE A 67 -5.46 8.31 18.27
N GLY A 68 -5.64 7.51 19.31
CA GLY A 68 -6.42 7.90 20.49
C GLY A 68 -7.84 8.44 20.18
N LYS A 69 -8.55 7.84 19.22
CA LYS A 69 -9.86 8.30 18.69
C LYS A 69 -9.84 9.68 18.00
N ARG A 70 -8.68 10.28 17.79
CA ARG A 70 -8.50 11.54 17.07
C ARG A 70 -8.05 11.25 15.64
N LYS A 71 -8.48 12.11 14.71
CA LYS A 71 -8.06 12.11 13.30
C LYS A 71 -7.44 13.46 12.98
N ARG A 72 -6.23 13.46 12.41
CA ARG A 72 -5.50 14.65 11.98
C ARG A 72 -5.14 14.54 10.51
N SER A 73 -5.31 15.62 9.75
CA SER A 73 -4.95 15.69 8.33
C SER A 73 -3.87 16.74 8.15
N ILE A 74 -2.79 16.38 7.45
CA ILE A 74 -1.64 17.25 7.22
C ILE A 74 -1.45 17.41 5.72
N TYR A 75 -1.43 18.64 5.23
CA TYR A 75 -1.16 18.91 3.83
C TYR A 75 0.26 18.48 3.45
N LEU A 76 0.39 17.83 2.30
CA LEU A 76 1.66 17.44 1.71
C LEU A 76 1.98 18.37 0.53
N PRO A 77 3.08 19.14 0.59
CA PRO A 77 3.61 19.81 -0.59
C PRO A 77 3.91 18.78 -1.69
N PRO A 78 3.65 19.09 -2.98
CA PRO A 78 3.86 18.15 -4.10
C PRO A 78 5.24 17.50 -4.11
N GLU A 79 6.28 18.27 -3.81
CA GLU A 79 7.69 17.83 -3.75
C GLU A 79 7.94 16.73 -2.71
N LYS A 80 7.15 16.68 -1.64
CA LYS A 80 7.30 15.70 -0.54
C LYS A 80 6.44 14.46 -0.74
N VAL A 81 5.46 14.49 -1.64
CA VAL A 81 4.46 13.41 -1.80
C VAL A 81 5.12 12.07 -2.09
N ASP A 82 6.04 12.03 -3.06
CA ASP A 82 6.67 10.78 -3.48
C ASP A 82 7.53 10.19 -2.37
N ARG A 83 8.28 11.04 -1.66
CA ARG A 83 9.06 10.63 -0.51
C ARG A 83 8.18 10.03 0.59
N ILE A 84 7.10 10.71 0.96
CA ILE A 84 6.18 10.23 2.01
C ILE A 84 5.46 8.94 1.57
N ARG A 85 5.06 8.84 0.31
CA ARG A 85 4.47 7.62 -0.26
C ARG A 85 5.45 6.44 -0.18
N GLN A 86 6.73 6.66 -0.45
CA GLN A 86 7.76 5.64 -0.30
C GLN A 86 7.91 5.21 1.16
N LEU A 87 7.97 6.15 2.10
CA LEU A 87 8.05 5.85 3.54
C LEU A 87 6.83 5.05 4.04
N ASP A 88 5.63 5.40 3.57
CA ASP A 88 4.40 4.69 3.89
C ASP A 88 4.42 3.25 3.34
N ARG A 89 4.88 3.06 2.09
CA ARG A 89 5.04 1.74 1.47
C ARG A 89 6.06 0.86 2.21
N MET A 90 7.14 1.45 2.71
CA MET A 90 8.13 0.75 3.52
C MET A 90 7.65 0.45 4.95
N GLY A 91 6.48 0.94 5.35
CA GLY A 91 5.96 0.73 6.70
C GLY A 91 6.68 1.53 7.77
N ARG A 92 7.30 2.66 7.42
CA ARG A 92 7.95 3.51 8.43
C ARG A 92 6.91 3.85 9.52
N PRO A 93 7.32 3.88 10.80
CA PRO A 93 6.41 4.29 11.88
C PRO A 93 5.93 5.74 11.69
N ILE A 94 4.75 6.02 12.26
CA ILE A 94 4.03 7.29 12.07
C ILE A 94 4.88 8.49 12.50
N ASN A 95 5.57 8.41 13.63
CA ASN A 95 6.50 9.45 14.11
C ASN A 95 7.49 9.88 13.02
N GLY A 96 8.03 8.88 12.32
CA GLY A 96 8.98 9.04 11.25
C GLY A 96 8.45 9.71 10.01
N ILE A 97 7.21 9.39 9.66
CA ILE A 97 6.53 10.00 8.54
C ILE A 97 6.22 11.46 8.86
N LEU A 98 5.73 11.74 10.07
CA LEU A 98 5.47 13.10 10.55
C LEU A 98 6.75 13.95 10.58
N GLU A 99 7.87 13.39 11.04
CA GLU A 99 9.19 14.04 10.98
C GLU A 99 9.62 14.34 9.55
N ALA A 100 9.42 13.41 8.61
CA ALA A 100 9.77 13.63 7.20
C ALA A 100 8.88 14.67 6.49
N ILE A 101 7.64 14.86 6.95
CA ILE A 101 6.77 15.92 6.42
C ILE A 101 7.31 17.29 6.79
N ASP A 102 7.82 17.45 8.01
CA ASP A 102 8.40 18.69 8.55
C ASP A 102 7.61 19.94 8.16
N SER A 103 6.33 19.96 8.52
CA SER A 103 5.47 21.14 8.41
C SER A 103 5.03 21.60 9.81
N PRO A 104 4.65 22.87 10.00
CA PRO A 104 4.17 23.35 11.31
C PRO A 104 3.06 22.45 11.89
N LYS A 105 2.11 22.05 11.04
CA LYS A 105 1.04 21.12 11.44
C LYS A 105 1.57 19.73 11.76
N ALA A 106 2.53 19.21 11.01
CA ALA A 106 3.13 17.92 11.30
C ALA A 106 3.85 17.91 12.66
N ARG A 107 4.54 19.00 13.02
CA ARG A 107 5.24 19.14 14.30
C ARG A 107 4.26 19.14 15.49
N GLU A 108 3.15 19.85 15.37
CA GLU A 108 2.06 19.83 16.36
C GLU A 108 1.49 18.41 16.51
N VAL A 109 1.13 17.77 15.39
CA VAL A 109 0.58 16.40 15.41
C VAL A 109 1.60 15.39 15.94
N LEU A 110 2.90 15.58 15.67
CA LEU A 110 3.97 14.75 16.20
C LEU A 110 4.07 14.87 17.72
N ALA A 111 3.92 16.06 18.28
CA ALA A 111 3.90 16.27 19.73
C ALA A 111 2.71 15.57 20.37
N GLU A 112 1.50 15.77 19.84
CA GLU A 112 0.28 15.06 20.29
C GLU A 112 0.45 13.54 20.22
N TYR A 113 1.03 13.05 19.13
CA TYR A 113 1.27 11.62 18.91
C TYR A 113 2.26 11.04 19.92
N ARG A 114 3.35 11.77 20.20
CA ARG A 114 4.35 11.36 21.20
C ARG A 114 3.75 11.34 22.61
N GLU A 115 2.90 12.30 22.93
CA GLU A 115 2.18 12.31 24.21
C GLU A 115 1.19 11.14 24.32
N PHE A 116 0.43 10.87 23.26
CA PHE A 116 -0.45 9.69 23.18
C PHE A 116 0.29 8.38 23.43
N LEU A 117 1.50 8.22 22.87
CA LEU A 117 2.31 7.03 23.10
C LEU A 117 2.85 6.91 24.53
N LYS A 118 3.06 8.03 25.24
CA LYS A 118 3.50 8.03 26.64
C LYS A 118 2.38 7.68 27.62
N ASN A 119 1.15 8.09 27.30
CA ASN A 119 -0.03 7.91 28.16
C ASN A 119 -0.75 6.57 27.94
N LYS A 120 -0.10 5.60 27.29
CA LYS A 120 -0.64 4.30 26.91
C LYS A 120 0.11 3.19 27.63
#